data_AF-A0AAU4MKL2-F1
#
_entry.id   AF-A0AAU4MKL2-F1
#
_cell.length_a   1.000
_cell.length_b   1.000
_cell.length_c   1.000
_cell.angle_alpha   90.00
_cell.angle_beta   90.00
_cell.angle_gamma   90.00
#
_symmetry.space_group_name_H-M   'P 1'
#
loop_
_entity.id
_entity.type
_entity.pdbx_description
1 polymer ?
#
loop_
_entity_poly.entity_id
_entity_poly.type
_entity_poly.pdbx_seq_one_letter_code
_entity_poly.pdbx_strand_id
1 'polypeptide(L)'
;MRRRTLTGPAARPDEADDAQQAEQQDQFALPPVSGRPAPAAAPPERFRTEFEFELPRGYLDANGTLHRHGAMRLATARDELMPLVDMRVKNNPAYLTVVLLGSVITRIGAVTDPGGTVVEELFASDLAFLQDFYRRINAEGHTRAAVTCPSCESPFEVDLAGGRLGES
;
A
#
# COMPACT_ATOMS: atom_id res chain seq x y z
N MET A 1 -58.94 -25.60 -61.46
CA MET A 1 -57.76 -25.33 -60.61
C MET A 1 -58.03 -24.10 -59.76
N ARG A 2 -57.72 -24.18 -58.45
CA ARG A 2 -57.50 -23.06 -57.49
C ARG A 2 -58.77 -22.28 -57.07
N ARG A 3 -59.24 -22.43 -55.80
CA ARG A 3 -58.80 -21.75 -54.54
C ARG A 3 -59.27 -20.28 -54.49
N ARG A 4 -59.73 -19.67 -53.39
CA ARG A 4 -60.02 -20.05 -51.99
C ARG A 4 -60.60 -18.78 -51.32
N THR A 5 -61.58 -18.98 -50.42
CA THR A 5 -61.83 -18.33 -49.11
C THR A 5 -61.96 -16.81 -48.88
N LEU A 6 -62.98 -16.54 -48.05
CA LEU A 6 -63.45 -15.35 -47.34
C LEU A 6 -62.64 -15.02 -46.04
N THR A 7 -62.68 -13.72 -45.68
CA THR A 7 -62.88 -13.07 -44.35
C THR A 7 -61.95 -13.33 -43.16
N GLY A 8 -61.54 -12.23 -42.49
CA GLY A 8 -61.33 -12.16 -41.04
C GLY A 8 -60.11 -11.34 -40.58
N PRO A 9 -60.25 -10.39 -39.62
CA PRO A 9 -59.13 -9.61 -39.09
C PRO A 9 -58.36 -10.41 -38.02
N ALA A 10 -57.03 -10.28 -38.01
CA ALA A 10 -56.16 -10.91 -37.01
C ALA A 10 -56.02 -10.02 -35.77
N ALA A 11 -56.48 -10.54 -34.63
CA ALA A 11 -56.06 -10.09 -33.30
C ALA A 11 -54.69 -10.72 -32.97
N ARG A 12 -53.81 -9.98 -32.28
CA ARG A 12 -52.50 -10.45 -31.79
C ARG A 12 -52.63 -11.05 -30.38
N PRO A 13 -52.05 -12.22 -30.09
CA PRO A 13 -51.89 -12.73 -28.73
C PRO A 13 -50.44 -12.56 -28.24
N ASP A 14 -50.22 -11.72 -27.22
CA ASP A 14 -48.93 -11.49 -26.54
C ASP A 14 -49.14 -11.48 -25.00
N GLU A 15 -49.71 -12.55 -24.42
CA GLU A 15 -49.96 -12.64 -22.97
C GLU A 15 -49.62 -14.01 -22.35
N ALA A 16 -48.87 -14.88 -23.04
CA ALA A 16 -48.60 -16.24 -22.56
C ALA A 16 -47.16 -16.53 -22.07
N ASP A 17 -46.20 -15.60 -22.23
CA ASP A 17 -44.77 -15.88 -21.98
C ASP A 17 -44.23 -15.40 -20.61
N ASP A 18 -44.98 -14.57 -19.87
CA ASP A 18 -44.52 -14.03 -18.57
C ASP A 18 -44.74 -15.00 -17.39
N ALA A 19 -45.67 -15.94 -17.51
CA ALA A 19 -46.01 -16.85 -16.41
C ALA A 19 -44.95 -17.93 -16.16
N GLN A 20 -44.18 -18.33 -17.17
CA GLN A 20 -43.21 -19.43 -17.05
C GLN A 20 -41.82 -18.99 -16.55
N GLN A 21 -41.52 -17.68 -16.54
CA GLN A 21 -40.21 -17.16 -16.08
C GLN A 21 -40.15 -16.94 -14.55
N ALA A 22 -41.29 -16.88 -13.86
CA ALA A 22 -41.34 -16.64 -12.42
C ALA A 22 -41.01 -17.89 -11.58
N GLU A 23 -41.29 -19.09 -12.07
CA GLU A 23 -41.12 -20.34 -11.28
C GLU A 23 -39.67 -20.87 -11.25
N GLN A 24 -38.77 -20.38 -12.11
CA GLN A 24 -37.38 -20.86 -12.19
C GLN A 24 -36.40 -20.13 -11.26
N GLN A 25 -36.83 -19.06 -10.60
CA GLN A 25 -35.97 -18.23 -9.76
C GLN A 25 -35.82 -18.76 -8.32
N ASP A 26 -36.66 -19.70 -7.90
CA ASP A 26 -36.73 -20.17 -6.51
C ASP A 26 -35.85 -21.41 -6.21
N GLN A 27 -35.13 -21.93 -7.21
CA GLN A 27 -34.39 -23.20 -7.08
C GLN A 27 -32.92 -23.04 -6.68
N PHE A 28 -32.43 -21.81 -6.47
CA PHE A 28 -31.06 -21.50 -6.03
C PHE A 28 -30.99 -20.96 -4.59
N ALA A 29 -32.03 -21.14 -3.78
CA ALA A 29 -32.02 -20.73 -2.38
C ALA A 29 -31.09 -21.66 -1.56
N LEU A 30 -29.93 -21.13 -1.16
CA LEU A 30 -29.04 -21.79 -0.19
C LEU A 30 -29.76 -21.91 1.17
N PRO A 31 -29.61 -23.04 1.89
CA PRO A 31 -30.25 -23.20 3.19
C PRO A 31 -29.70 -22.19 4.21
N PRO A 32 -30.50 -21.75 5.18
CA PRO A 32 -30.05 -20.83 6.21
C PRO A 32 -28.97 -21.51 7.07
N VAL A 33 -27.74 -21.00 6.97
CA VAL A 33 -26.64 -21.36 7.88
C VAL A 33 -27.04 -20.94 9.29
N SER A 34 -27.35 -21.92 10.14
CA SER A 34 -27.63 -21.70 11.56
C SER A 34 -26.39 -21.10 12.22
N GLY A 35 -26.60 -19.94 12.86
CA GLY A 35 -25.55 -19.06 13.35
C GLY A 35 -24.63 -19.72 14.38
N ARG A 36 -23.39 -20.00 13.96
CA ARG A 36 -22.26 -20.02 14.89
C ARG A 36 -22.01 -18.56 15.28
N PRO A 37 -21.90 -18.21 16.58
CA PRO A 37 -21.53 -16.86 16.95
C PRO A 37 -20.22 -16.51 16.26
N ALA A 38 -20.25 -15.46 15.44
CA ALA A 38 -19.05 -14.95 14.79
C ALA A 38 -18.01 -14.69 15.89
N PRO A 39 -16.76 -15.15 15.73
CA PRO A 39 -15.71 -14.77 16.67
C PRO A 39 -15.75 -13.25 16.79
N ALA A 40 -15.82 -12.74 18.03
CA ALA A 40 -15.85 -11.32 18.30
C ALA A 40 -14.79 -10.65 17.43
N ALA A 41 -15.24 -9.77 16.53
CA ALA A 41 -14.37 -9.15 15.54
C ALA A 41 -13.17 -8.57 16.27
N ALA A 42 -11.97 -9.06 15.93
CA ALA A 42 -10.74 -8.44 16.37
C ALA A 42 -10.85 -6.94 16.03
N PRO A 43 -10.39 -6.03 16.93
CA PRO A 43 -10.43 -4.61 16.64
C PRO A 43 -9.83 -4.35 15.25
N PRO A 44 -10.43 -3.49 14.42
CA PRO A 44 -9.94 -3.28 13.06
C PRO A 44 -8.47 -2.88 13.14
N GLU A 45 -7.61 -3.66 12.50
CA GLU A 45 -6.21 -3.30 12.32
C GLU A 45 -6.20 -1.95 11.61
N ARG A 46 -5.81 -0.89 12.34
CA ARG A 46 -5.75 0.45 11.77
C ARG A 46 -4.67 0.41 10.69
N PHE A 47 -5.06 0.61 9.44
CA PHE A 47 -4.13 0.71 8.33
C PHE A 47 -3.17 1.87 8.57
N ARG A 48 -1.92 1.55 8.90
CA ARG A 48 -0.87 2.53 9.17
C ARG A 48 -0.20 2.92 7.85
N THR A 49 -0.32 4.19 7.48
CA THR A 49 0.25 4.72 6.24
C THR A 49 1.57 5.45 6.44
N GLU A 50 1.98 5.69 7.68
CA GLU A 50 3.19 6.44 8.02
C GLU A 50 3.98 5.74 9.12
N PHE A 51 5.29 5.63 8.92
CA PHE A 51 6.21 4.91 9.78
C PHE A 51 7.33 5.82 10.21
N GLU A 52 7.64 5.80 11.50
CA GLU A 52 8.70 6.60 12.09
C GLU A 52 10.04 5.88 11.94
N PHE A 53 11.10 6.66 11.82
CA PHE A 53 12.47 6.14 11.74
C PHE A 53 13.43 7.04 12.52
N GLU A 54 14.62 6.51 12.81
CA GLU A 54 15.72 7.26 13.39
C GLU A 54 16.98 7.06 12.52
N LEU A 55 17.55 8.15 12.03
CA LEU A 55 18.77 8.14 11.23
C LEU A 55 19.98 7.73 12.08
N PRO A 56 20.84 6.82 11.59
CA PRO A 56 22.08 6.43 12.26
C PRO A 56 22.98 7.62 12.64
N ARG A 57 23.18 8.58 11.72
CA ARG A 57 23.98 9.80 12.00
C ARG A 57 23.10 11.03 12.16
N GLY A 58 22.19 11.28 11.21
CA GLY A 58 21.27 12.41 11.22
C GLY A 58 21.55 13.43 10.12
N TYR A 59 20.54 14.25 9.84
CA TYR A 59 20.63 15.40 8.93
C TYR A 59 21.06 16.64 9.70
N LEU A 60 22.15 17.29 9.28
CA LEU A 60 22.60 18.57 9.85
C LEU A 60 22.09 19.71 8.96
N ASP A 61 21.19 20.54 9.49
CA ASP A 61 20.64 21.64 8.71
C ASP A 61 21.60 22.85 8.63
N ALA A 62 21.21 23.85 7.83
CA ALA A 62 21.97 25.08 7.65
C ALA A 62 22.18 25.91 8.94
N ASN A 63 21.36 25.69 9.97
CA ASN A 63 21.49 26.35 11.27
C ASN A 63 22.39 25.55 12.24
N GLY A 64 22.93 24.41 11.80
CA GLY A 64 23.71 23.51 12.63
C GLY A 64 22.88 22.64 13.57
N THR A 65 21.57 22.52 13.33
CA THR A 65 20.70 21.63 14.12
C THR A 65 20.75 20.22 13.54
N LEU A 66 21.00 19.24 14.42
CA LEU A 66 21.03 17.83 14.05
C LEU A 66 19.64 17.19 14.21
N HIS A 67 19.08 16.69 13.11
CA HIS A 67 17.78 16.02 13.05
C HIS A 67 17.98 14.52 12.83
N ARG A 68 17.55 13.69 13.78
CA ARG A 68 17.68 12.22 13.69
C ARG A 68 16.36 11.49 13.51
N HIS A 69 15.29 11.96 14.15
CA HIS A 69 13.97 11.33 14.02
C HIS A 69 13.26 11.82 12.77
N GLY A 70 12.55 10.94 12.09
CA GLY A 70 11.77 11.31 10.91
C GLY A 70 10.58 10.37 10.71
N ALA A 71 9.85 10.60 9.62
CA ALA A 71 8.82 9.69 9.19
C ALA A 71 8.72 9.58 7.68
N MET A 72 8.24 8.43 7.24
CA MET A 72 8.06 8.06 5.86
C MET A 72 6.68 7.46 5.68
N ARG A 73 5.98 7.90 4.64
CA ARG A 73 4.69 7.30 4.26
C ARG A 73 4.90 6.13 3.31
N LEU A 74 3.89 5.26 3.22
CA LEU A 74 3.80 4.30 2.14
C LEU A 74 3.83 5.01 0.79
N ALA A 75 4.57 4.43 -0.14
CA ALA A 75 4.65 4.89 -1.51
C ALA A 75 3.35 4.61 -2.23
N THR A 76 2.95 5.54 -3.08
CA THR A 76 1.87 5.35 -4.04
C THR A 76 2.45 4.98 -5.39
N ALA A 77 1.62 4.47 -6.29
CA ALA A 77 2.02 4.24 -7.68
C ALA A 77 2.57 5.51 -8.35
N ARG A 78 2.12 6.71 -7.92
CA ARG A 78 2.66 7.97 -8.42
C ARG A 78 4.12 8.17 -8.02
N ASP A 79 4.48 7.81 -6.79
CA ASP A 79 5.84 7.96 -6.27
C ASP A 79 6.84 7.03 -6.95
N GLU A 80 6.37 5.89 -7.47
CA GLU A 80 7.17 4.93 -8.24
C GLU A 80 7.36 5.34 -9.70
N LEU A 81 6.34 6.00 -10.30
CA LEU A 81 6.36 6.33 -11.72
C LEU A 81 6.94 7.72 -12.02
N MET A 82 6.67 8.72 -11.17
CA MET A 82 7.16 10.09 -11.39
C MET A 82 8.69 10.21 -11.45
N PRO A 83 9.50 9.49 -10.64
CA PRO A 83 10.96 9.56 -10.75
C PRO A 83 11.50 9.14 -12.11
N LEU A 84 10.82 8.22 -12.81
CA LEU A 84 11.27 7.71 -14.11
C LEU A 84 11.19 8.75 -15.23
N VAL A 85 10.40 9.81 -15.04
CA VAL A 85 10.31 10.92 -16.00
C VAL A 85 11.23 12.11 -15.66
N ASP A 86 11.81 12.15 -14.45
CA ASP A 86 12.74 13.20 -14.00
C ASP A 86 14.01 13.21 -14.88
N MET A 87 14.39 14.38 -15.38
CA MET A 87 15.55 14.54 -16.27
C MET A 87 16.87 14.18 -15.58
N ARG A 88 17.00 14.41 -14.28
CA ARG A 88 18.20 14.02 -13.51
C ARG A 88 18.34 12.50 -13.46
N VAL A 89 17.23 11.79 -13.27
CA VAL A 89 17.21 10.31 -13.27
C VAL A 89 17.51 9.75 -14.66
N LYS A 90 16.96 10.35 -15.71
CA LYS A 90 17.29 9.97 -17.10
C LYS A 90 18.76 10.17 -17.44
N ASN A 91 19.34 11.27 -16.97
CA ASN A 91 20.75 11.57 -17.20
C ASN A 91 21.68 10.71 -16.31
N ASN A 92 21.23 10.37 -15.10
CA ASN A 92 21.96 9.55 -14.16
C ASN A 92 20.99 8.69 -13.32
N PRO A 93 20.85 7.39 -13.63
CA PRO A 93 19.95 6.49 -12.90
C PRO A 93 20.21 6.40 -11.40
N ALA A 94 21.42 6.75 -10.92
CA ALA A 94 21.72 6.79 -9.50
C ALA A 94 20.88 7.80 -8.71
N TYR A 95 20.27 8.81 -9.37
CA TYR A 95 19.37 9.76 -8.73
C TYR A 95 17.98 9.19 -8.40
N LEU A 96 17.63 8.01 -8.92
CA LEU A 96 16.30 7.43 -8.69
C LEU A 96 15.98 7.32 -7.20
N THR A 97 16.91 6.75 -6.42
CA THR A 97 16.76 6.60 -4.97
C THR A 97 16.51 7.93 -4.27
N VAL A 98 17.24 8.98 -4.65
CA VAL A 98 17.11 10.31 -4.05
C VAL A 98 15.74 10.92 -4.34
N VAL A 99 15.30 10.88 -5.60
CA VAL A 99 14.01 11.45 -6.01
C VAL A 99 12.85 10.70 -5.36
N LEU A 100 12.93 9.37 -5.31
CA LEU A 100 11.93 8.53 -4.69
C LEU A 100 11.88 8.76 -3.18
N LEU A 101 13.01 8.74 -2.47
CA LEU A 101 13.03 9.00 -1.02
C LEU A 101 12.52 10.40 -0.69
N GLY A 102 12.88 11.40 -1.50
CA GLY A 102 12.41 12.77 -1.35
C GLY A 102 10.91 12.95 -1.53
N SER A 103 10.20 12.02 -2.20
CA SER A 103 8.74 12.11 -2.39
C SER A 103 7.94 11.45 -1.26
N VAL A 104 8.57 10.53 -0.51
CA VAL A 104 7.89 9.70 0.50
C VAL A 104 8.29 10.02 1.95
N ILE A 105 9.40 10.71 2.17
CA ILE A 105 9.75 11.22 3.50
C ILE A 105 8.88 12.44 3.80
N THR A 106 8.08 12.37 4.86
CA THR A 106 7.16 13.44 5.28
C THR A 106 7.83 14.45 6.21
N ARG A 107 8.78 13.98 7.03
CA ARG A 107 9.56 14.85 7.93
C ARG A 107 10.91 14.27 8.32
N ILE A 108 11.87 15.14 8.61
CA ILE A 108 13.12 14.84 9.32
C ILE A 108 13.30 15.93 10.40
N GLY A 109 13.04 15.56 11.65
CA GLY A 109 13.02 16.48 12.79
C GLY A 109 12.00 17.59 12.57
N ALA A 110 12.48 18.83 12.55
CA ALA A 110 11.65 20.01 12.28
C ALA A 110 11.42 20.29 10.79
N VAL A 111 12.13 19.59 9.89
CA VAL A 111 12.02 19.79 8.44
C VAL A 111 10.84 18.99 7.90
N THR A 112 9.78 19.67 7.47
CA THR A 112 8.61 19.08 6.82
C THR A 112 8.79 19.06 5.31
N ASP A 113 8.31 18.00 4.64
CA ASP A 113 8.43 17.80 3.19
C ASP A 113 9.85 18.08 2.67
N PRO A 114 10.89 17.41 3.22
CA PRO A 114 12.30 17.72 2.96
C PRO A 114 12.69 17.66 1.47
N GLY A 115 11.98 16.87 0.66
CA GLY A 115 12.22 16.76 -0.76
C GLY A 115 13.57 16.12 -1.10
N GLY A 116 13.95 16.18 -2.38
CA GLY A 116 15.19 15.56 -2.87
C GLY A 116 16.46 16.23 -2.35
N THR A 117 16.48 17.57 -2.22
CA THR A 117 17.69 18.32 -1.83
C THR A 117 18.20 17.92 -0.45
N VAL A 118 17.31 17.77 0.53
CA VAL A 118 17.72 17.30 1.87
C VAL A 118 18.26 15.88 1.81
N VAL A 119 17.68 15.01 0.98
CA VAL A 119 18.14 13.63 0.79
C VAL A 119 19.54 13.58 0.15
N GLU A 120 19.85 14.51 -0.76
CA GLU A 120 21.18 14.66 -1.37
C GLU A 120 22.26 15.06 -0.34
N GLU A 121 21.87 15.75 0.74
CA GLU A 121 22.77 16.22 1.80
C GLU A 121 23.00 15.18 2.91
N LEU A 122 22.30 14.03 2.87
CA LEU A 122 22.45 12.98 3.87
C LEU A 122 23.80 12.27 3.77
N PHE A 123 24.30 11.80 4.91
CA PHE A 123 25.42 10.87 4.93
C PHE A 123 25.07 9.57 4.19
N ALA A 124 26.05 8.96 3.51
CA ALA A 124 25.85 7.72 2.77
C ALA A 124 25.25 6.57 3.62
N SER A 125 25.55 6.51 4.93
CA SER A 125 24.93 5.53 5.83
C SER A 125 23.43 5.76 6.03
N ASP A 126 23.03 7.02 6.12
CA ASP A 126 21.64 7.41 6.38
C ASP A 126 20.80 7.22 5.11
N LEU A 127 21.37 7.54 3.95
CA LEU A 127 20.75 7.21 2.67
C LEU A 127 20.52 5.71 2.50
N ALA A 128 21.54 4.89 2.83
CA ALA A 128 21.42 3.43 2.78
C ALA A 128 20.36 2.91 3.76
N PHE A 129 20.34 3.42 4.99
CA PHE A 129 19.31 3.09 5.98
C PHE A 129 17.90 3.41 5.47
N LEU A 130 17.68 4.60 4.91
CA LEU A 130 16.38 5.02 4.40
C LEU A 130 15.94 4.19 3.19
N GLN A 131 16.88 3.81 2.32
CA GLN A 131 16.60 2.91 1.19
C GLN A 131 16.11 1.53 1.68
N ASP A 132 16.75 0.97 2.70
CA ASP A 132 16.32 -0.30 3.29
C ASP A 132 14.98 -0.17 4.04
N PHE A 133 14.79 0.94 4.76
CA PHE A 133 13.53 1.24 5.43
C PHE A 133 12.37 1.34 4.43
N TYR A 134 12.57 2.08 3.33
CA TYR A 134 11.60 2.21 2.23
C TYR A 134 11.18 0.85 1.68
N ARG A 135 12.16 0.01 1.31
CA ARG A 135 11.90 -1.32 0.76
C ARG A 135 11.05 -2.15 1.72
N ARG A 136 11.38 -2.10 3.02
CA ARG A 136 10.73 -2.89 4.06
C ARG A 136 9.27 -2.48 4.25
N ILE A 137 8.99 -1.20 4.48
CA ILE A 137 7.62 -0.76 4.73
C ILE A 137 6.70 -0.95 3.51
N ASN A 138 7.24 -0.85 2.29
CA ASN A 138 6.45 -0.98 1.06
C ASN A 138 6.32 -2.44 0.55
N ALA A 139 7.21 -3.35 0.95
CA ALA A 139 7.12 -4.76 0.60
C ALA A 139 6.40 -5.61 1.67
N GLU A 140 6.65 -5.31 2.96
CA GLU A 140 6.24 -6.15 4.09
C GLU A 140 5.13 -5.50 4.93
N GLY A 141 4.88 -4.19 4.77
CA GLY A 141 3.84 -3.47 5.51
C GLY A 141 4.16 -3.19 6.99
N HIS A 142 5.39 -3.48 7.44
CA HIS A 142 5.84 -3.28 8.81
C HIS A 142 7.31 -2.82 8.89
N THR A 143 7.75 -2.38 10.07
CA THR A 143 9.13 -1.91 10.32
C THR A 143 10.06 -2.98 10.90
N ARG A 144 9.56 -4.21 11.10
CA ARG A 144 10.33 -5.31 11.69
C ARG A 144 11.31 -5.91 10.70
N ALA A 145 12.54 -6.17 11.16
CA ALA A 145 13.58 -6.82 10.40
C ALA A 145 13.98 -8.15 11.04
N ALA A 146 13.80 -9.23 10.28
CA ALA A 146 14.43 -10.51 10.57
C ALA A 146 15.94 -10.36 10.38
N VAL A 147 16.69 -10.58 11.45
CA VAL A 147 18.15 -10.56 11.46
C VAL A 147 18.65 -11.88 12.07
N THR A 148 19.75 -12.40 11.53
CA THR A 148 20.40 -13.58 12.06
C THR A 148 21.65 -13.15 12.82
N CYS A 149 21.77 -13.55 14.08
CA CYS A 149 22.96 -13.25 14.87
C CYS A 149 24.19 -13.95 14.27
N PRO A 150 25.28 -13.24 13.89
CA PRO A 150 26.46 -13.88 13.32
C PRO A 150 27.27 -14.69 14.33
N SER A 151 27.00 -14.55 15.63
CA SER A 151 27.74 -15.27 16.69
C SER A 151 27.10 -16.59 17.09
N CYS A 152 25.78 -16.73 16.98
CA CYS A 152 25.05 -17.92 17.44
C CYS A 152 23.98 -18.40 16.45
N GLU A 153 23.89 -17.78 15.27
CA GLU A 153 22.99 -18.14 14.16
C GLU A 153 21.50 -18.14 14.50
N SER A 154 21.13 -17.64 15.68
CA SER A 154 19.74 -17.53 16.10
C SER A 154 19.06 -16.37 15.37
N PRO A 155 17.92 -16.59 14.69
CA PRO A 155 17.14 -15.53 14.09
C PRO A 155 16.37 -14.75 15.16
N PHE A 156 16.27 -13.43 15.00
CA PHE A 156 15.43 -12.57 15.83
C PHE A 156 14.86 -11.40 15.01
N GLU A 157 13.79 -10.78 15.49
CA GLU A 157 13.21 -9.59 14.87
C GLU A 157 13.66 -8.33 15.61
N VAL A 158 14.08 -7.31 14.85
CA VAL A 158 14.36 -5.97 15.37
C VAL A 158 13.36 -4.97 14.81
N ASP A 159 12.86 -4.05 15.64
CA ASP A 159 12.03 -2.94 15.14
C ASP A 159 12.93 -1.76 14.75
N LEU A 160 12.90 -1.40 13.47
CA LEU A 160 13.67 -0.27 12.94
C LEU A 160 13.03 1.09 13.24
N ALA A 161 11.83 1.13 13.84
CA ALA A 161 11.11 2.36 14.17
C ALA A 161 11.69 3.16 15.37
N GLY A 162 12.91 2.86 15.82
CA GLY A 162 13.60 3.64 16.86
C GLY A 162 13.30 3.22 18.31
N GLY A 163 12.80 2.02 18.55
CA GLY A 163 12.65 1.49 19.91
C GLY A 163 13.94 0.88 20.44
N ARG A 164 14.46 1.34 21.59
CA ARG A 164 15.50 0.61 22.35
C ARG A 164 15.00 -0.82 22.59
N LEU A 165 15.63 -1.79 21.93
CA LEU A 165 15.44 -3.20 22.24
C LEU A 165 16.28 -3.52 23.48
N GLY A 166 15.62 -3.62 24.64
CA GLY A 166 16.24 -4.17 25.85
C GLY A 166 15.90 -3.41 27.12
N GLU A 167 14.74 -3.72 27.71
CA GLU A 167 14.57 -3.65 29.16
C GLU A 167 13.64 -4.78 29.64
N SER A 168 14.24 -5.94 29.94
CA SER A 168 14.04 -6.80 31.12
C SER A 168 14.60 -8.19 30.86
#